data_AF-A0A942MPQ9-F1
#
_entry.id   AF-A0A942MPQ9-F1
#
_cell.length_a   1.000
_cell.length_b   1.000
_cell.length_c   1.000
_cell.angle_alpha   90.00
_cell.angle_beta   90.00
_cell.angle_gamma   90.00
#
_symmetry.space_group_name_H-M   'P 1'
#
loop_
_entity.id
_entity.type
_entity.pdbx_description
1 polymer ?
#
loop_
_entity_poly.entity_id
_entity_poly.type
_entity_poly.pdbx_seq_one_letter_code
_entity_poly.pdbx_strand_id
1 'polypeptide(L)'
;MAKIPNPYGYNPPVKAFRNNKFVCLVYTHEGFTRLTVNRTGINGNGDYLDGISWDELYKIKNACGFADCELVEVYPAEKDLVCVGNLRHLWVVENLPFVWRNAK
;
A
#
# COMPACT_ATOMS: atom_id res chain seq x y z
N MET A 1 -6.63 -6.35 29.82
CA MET A 1 -7.04 -6.89 28.49
C MET A 1 -6.00 -7.88 28.04
N ALA A 2 -6.36 -9.15 27.88
CA ALA A 2 -5.45 -10.18 27.38
C ALA A 2 -5.16 -9.89 25.89
N LYS A 3 -3.87 -9.83 25.53
CA LYS A 3 -3.44 -9.73 24.14
C LYS A 3 -3.71 -11.08 23.48
N ILE A 4 -4.63 -11.11 22.52
CA ILE A 4 -4.78 -12.25 21.60
C ILE A 4 -3.45 -12.35 20.83
N PRO A 5 -2.74 -13.48 20.84
CA PRO A 5 -1.50 -13.61 20.08
C PRO A 5 -1.84 -13.54 18.59
N ASN A 6 -1.31 -12.54 17.89
CA ASN A 6 -1.42 -12.47 16.43
C ASN A 6 -0.46 -13.52 15.83
N PRO A 7 -0.95 -14.54 15.11
CA PRO A 7 -0.09 -15.56 14.49
C PRO A 7 0.84 -15.00 13.40
N TYR A 8 0.67 -13.74 13.00
CA TYR A 8 1.46 -13.07 11.96
C TYR A 8 2.52 -12.09 12.49
N GLY A 9 2.70 -11.99 13.82
CA GLY A 9 3.58 -10.98 14.42
C GLY A 9 2.99 -9.57 14.30
N TYR A 10 3.19 -8.74 15.33
CA TYR A 10 2.74 -7.36 15.28
C TYR A 10 3.73 -6.52 14.47
N ASN A 11 3.36 -6.15 13.24
CA ASN A 11 4.12 -5.21 12.40
C ASN A 11 3.36 -3.87 12.27
N PRO A 12 3.59 -2.90 13.16
CA PRO A 12 2.94 -1.60 13.08
C PRO A 12 3.46 -0.78 11.88
N PRO A 13 2.65 0.13 11.33
CA PRO A 13 3.16 1.06 10.33
C PRO A 13 4.24 1.97 10.95
N VAL A 14 5.32 2.20 10.21
CA VAL A 14 6.42 3.08 10.60
C VAL A 14 6.11 4.55 10.34
N LYS A 15 5.22 4.84 9.38
CA LYS A 15 4.71 6.18 9.05
C LYS A 15 3.27 6.12 8.59
N ALA A 16 2.53 7.21 8.79
CA ALA A 16 1.19 7.38 8.27
C ALA A 16 1.04 8.78 7.65
N PHE A 17 0.47 8.82 6.45
CA PHE A 17 0.09 10.05 5.76
C PHE A 17 -1.43 10.03 5.56
N ARG A 18 -2.06 11.18 5.67
CA ARG A 18 -3.51 11.30 5.52
C ARG A 18 -3.88 12.66 4.93
N ASN A 19 -4.91 12.64 4.09
CA ASN A 19 -5.69 13.83 3.77
C ASN A 19 -7.19 13.51 3.89
N ASN A 20 -8.05 14.37 3.34
CA ASN A 20 -9.50 14.17 3.37
C ASN A 20 -10.00 13.03 2.48
N LYS A 21 -9.20 12.56 1.52
CA LYS A 21 -9.56 11.52 0.54
C LYS A 21 -8.86 10.18 0.78
N PHE A 22 -7.65 10.19 1.33
CA PHE A 22 -6.78 9.01 1.41
C PHE A 22 -6.05 8.90 2.75
N VAL A 23 -5.77 7.66 3.12
CA VAL A 23 -4.77 7.26 4.11
C VAL A 23 -3.72 6.41 3.42
N CYS A 24 -2.46 6.67 3.71
CA CYS A 24 -1.31 5.89 3.26
C CYS A 24 -0.48 5.49 4.48
N LEU A 25 -0.40 4.19 4.75
CA LEU A 25 0.38 3.61 5.83
C LEU A 25 1.64 2.96 5.26
N VAL A 26 2.79 3.27 5.84
CA VAL A 26 4.09 2.71 5.42
C VAL A 26 4.49 1.61 6.40
N TYR A 27 4.84 0.45 5.88
CA TYR A 27 5.33 -0.70 6.63
C TYR A 27 6.72 -1.12 6.16
N THR A 28 7.46 -1.78 7.05
CA THR A 28 8.70 -2.48 6.71
C THR A 28 8.46 -3.99 6.84
N HIS A 29 8.80 -4.76 5.81
CA HIS A 29 8.66 -6.22 5.77
C HIS A 29 9.96 -6.82 5.28
N GLU A 30 10.73 -7.47 6.16
CA GLU A 30 11.95 -8.20 5.77
C GLU A 30 12.91 -7.41 4.86
N GLY A 31 13.06 -6.09 5.11
CA GLY A 31 13.90 -5.19 4.31
C GLY A 31 13.19 -4.48 3.16
N PHE A 32 11.96 -4.88 2.83
CA PHE A 32 11.12 -4.21 1.83
C PHE A 32 10.22 -3.15 2.46
N THR A 33 9.94 -2.09 1.71
CA THR A 33 8.97 -1.07 2.10
C THR A 33 7.65 -1.32 1.38
N ARG A 34 6.54 -1.36 2.13
CA ARG A 34 5.19 -1.49 1.60
C ARG A 34 4.35 -0.28 1.97
N LEU A 35 3.70 0.33 0.98
CA LEU A 35 2.65 1.32 1.17
C LEU A 35 1.29 0.60 1.10
N THR A 36 0.46 0.82 2.10
CA THR A 36 -0.96 0.44 2.06
C THR A 36 -1.78 1.71 1.92
N VAL A 37 -2.59 1.79 0.86
CA VAL A 37 -3.39 2.97 0.53
C VAL A 37 -4.87 2.62 0.52
N ASN A 38 -5.69 3.46 1.13
CA ASN A 38 -7.15 3.35 1.10
C ASN A 38 -7.82 4.72 1.06
N ARG A 39 -9.08 4.75 0.60
CA ARG A 39 -9.91 5.95 0.74
C ARG A 39 -10.30 6.15 2.20
N THR A 40 -10.49 7.40 2.61
CA THR A 40 -11.00 7.78 3.94
C THR A 40 -12.52 7.58 4.08
N GLY A 41 -13.24 7.65 2.96
CA GLY A 41 -14.68 7.44 2.93
C GLY A 41 -15.02 5.97 3.16
N ILE A 42 -16.17 5.74 3.77
CA ILE A 42 -16.73 4.42 4.07
C ILE A 42 -18.07 4.31 3.33
N ASN A 43 -18.38 3.15 2.75
CA ASN A 43 -19.65 2.87 2.08
C ASN A 43 -20.76 2.49 3.09
N GLY A 44 -21.98 2.26 2.61
CA GLY A 44 -23.10 1.85 3.47
C GLY A 44 -22.93 0.51 4.20
N ASN A 45 -21.94 -0.30 3.80
CA ASN A 45 -21.64 -1.61 4.38
C ASN A 45 -20.51 -1.56 5.42
N GLY A 46 -19.88 -0.40 5.65
CA GLY A 46 -18.77 -0.26 6.59
C GLY A 46 -17.38 -0.50 5.97
N ASP A 47 -17.29 -0.74 4.66
CA ASP A 47 -16.01 -0.87 3.96
C ASP A 47 -15.47 0.48 3.48
N TYR A 48 -14.15 0.60 3.35
CA TYR A 48 -13.57 1.74 2.66
C TYR A 48 -14.07 1.83 1.22
N LEU A 49 -14.25 3.05 0.71
CA LEU A 49 -14.57 3.28 -0.70
C LEU A 49 -13.46 2.74 -1.60
N ASP A 50 -13.85 2.18 -2.75
CA ASP A 50 -12.97 1.57 -3.74
C ASP A 50 -12.55 2.54 -4.85
N GLY A 51 -12.00 2.00 -5.95
CA GLY A 51 -11.77 2.77 -7.17
C GLY A 51 -10.66 3.80 -7.08
N ILE A 52 -9.54 3.49 -6.40
CA ILE A 52 -8.35 4.35 -6.41
C ILE A 52 -7.68 4.22 -7.76
N SER A 53 -7.59 5.32 -8.51
CA SER A 53 -7.03 5.30 -9.87
C SER A 53 -5.51 5.24 -9.86
N TRP A 54 -4.93 4.86 -11.01
CA TRP A 54 -3.48 4.87 -11.20
C TRP A 54 -2.89 6.28 -10.95
N ASP A 55 -3.51 7.34 -11.48
CA ASP A 55 -3.06 8.72 -11.30
C ASP A 55 -3.08 9.16 -9.83
N GLU A 56 -4.08 8.70 -9.07
CA GLU A 56 -4.18 8.94 -7.63
C GLU A 56 -3.04 8.23 -6.90
N LEU A 57 -2.76 6.96 -7.20
CA LEU A 57 -1.64 6.21 -6.62
C LEU A 57 -0.29 6.87 -6.93
N TYR A 58 -0.09 7.32 -8.17
CA TYR A 58 1.13 8.02 -8.59
C TYR A 58 1.33 9.33 -7.82
N LYS A 59 0.28 10.15 -7.67
CA LYS A 59 0.34 11.38 -6.86
C LYS A 59 0.62 11.08 -5.38
N ILE A 60 0.00 10.03 -4.83
CA ILE A 60 0.17 9.64 -3.43
C ILE A 60 1.62 9.20 -3.17
N LYS A 61 2.22 8.34 -4.01
CA LYS A 61 3.61 7.93 -3.80
C LYS A 61 4.58 9.12 -3.82
N ASN A 62 4.36 10.07 -4.72
CA ASN A 62 5.20 11.27 -4.84
C ASN A 62 5.08 12.13 -3.56
N ALA A 63 3.86 12.37 -3.09
CA ALA A 63 3.61 13.15 -1.88
C ALA A 63 4.14 12.48 -0.60
N CYS A 64 4.18 11.15 -0.57
CA CYS A 64 4.71 10.38 0.56
C CYS A 64 6.24 10.24 0.56
N GLY A 65 6.95 10.85 -0.40
CA GLY A 65 8.41 10.85 -0.48
C GLY A 65 9.02 9.70 -1.30
N PHE A 66 8.22 9.01 -2.12
CA PHE A 66 8.66 7.90 -2.98
C PHE A 66 8.63 8.28 -4.47
N ALA A 67 8.87 9.56 -4.78
CA ALA A 67 8.81 10.08 -6.15
C ALA A 67 9.78 9.35 -7.09
N ASP A 68 11.01 9.15 -6.61
CA ASP A 68 12.12 8.56 -7.37
C ASP A 68 12.19 7.02 -7.25
N CYS A 69 11.19 6.38 -6.64
CA CYS A 69 11.15 4.93 -6.48
C CYS A 69 10.17 4.28 -7.46
N GLU A 70 10.52 3.12 -7.99
CA GLU A 70 9.54 2.26 -8.64
C GLU A 70 8.62 1.58 -7.61
N LEU A 71 7.34 1.45 -7.96
CA LEU A 71 6.37 0.73 -7.16
C LEU A 71 5.73 -0.39 -7.98
N VAL A 72 5.49 -1.53 -7.36
CA VAL A 72 4.73 -2.63 -7.95
C VAL A 72 3.57 -3.02 -7.06
N GLU A 73 2.45 -3.38 -7.67
CA GLU A 73 1.38 -4.10 -7.01
C GLU A 73 1.49 -5.58 -7.37
N VAL A 74 1.47 -6.44 -6.35
CA VAL A 74 1.62 -7.89 -6.51
C VAL A 74 0.30 -8.55 -6.22
N TYR A 75 -0.14 -9.38 -7.16
CA TYR A 75 -1.30 -10.24 -6.99
C TYR A 75 -0.81 -11.61 -6.49
N PRO A 76 -1.14 -12.01 -5.25
CA PRO A 76 -0.69 -13.28 -4.70
C PRO A 76 -1.32 -14.45 -5.47
N ALA A 77 -0.77 -15.64 -5.30
CA ALA A 77 -1.44 -16.86 -5.74
C ALA A 77 -2.80 -16.98 -5.04
N GLU A 78 -3.80 -17.56 -5.71
CA GLU A 78 -5.17 -17.65 -5.21
C GLU A 78 -5.25 -18.24 -3.78
N LYS A 79 -4.47 -19.29 -3.52
CA LYS A 79 -4.41 -19.96 -2.20
C LYS A 79 -3.91 -19.05 -1.06
N ASP A 80 -3.18 -17.99 -1.39
CA ASP A 80 -2.56 -17.04 -0.47
C ASP A 80 -3.31 -15.70 -0.47
N LEU A 81 -4.37 -15.57 -1.28
CA LEU A 81 -5.16 -14.34 -1.39
C LEU A 81 -6.02 -14.17 -0.13
N VAL A 82 -5.72 -13.12 0.63
CA VAL A 82 -6.54 -12.69 1.76
C VAL A 82 -7.09 -11.29 1.46
N CYS A 83 -8.40 -11.22 1.24
CA CYS A 83 -9.08 -9.94 1.03
C CYS A 83 -9.40 -9.28 2.37
N VAL A 84 -8.72 -8.16 2.67
CA VAL A 84 -8.88 -7.41 3.92
C VAL A 84 -9.59 -6.06 3.72
N GLY A 85 -10.28 -5.89 2.59
CA GLY A 85 -11.02 -4.69 2.21
C GLY A 85 -10.45 -3.98 0.97
N ASN A 86 -10.99 -2.80 0.66
CA ASN A 86 -10.61 -1.99 -0.50
C ASN A 86 -9.28 -1.23 -0.30
N LEU A 87 -8.22 -1.99 -0.07
CA LEU A 87 -6.86 -1.50 0.12
C LEU A 87 -6.02 -1.78 -1.14
N ARG A 88 -5.07 -0.90 -1.42
CA ARG A 88 -4.05 -1.09 -2.45
C ARG A 88 -2.71 -1.28 -1.76
N HIS A 89 -1.95 -2.31 -2.15
CA HIS A 89 -0.64 -2.60 -1.58
C HIS A 89 0.45 -2.39 -2.63
N LEU A 90 1.26 -1.36 -2.42
CA LEU A 90 2.36 -1.02 -3.30
C LEU A 90 3.69 -1.35 -2.62
N TRP A 91 4.54 -2.08 -3.32
CA TRP A 91 5.87 -2.44 -2.85
C TRP A 91 6.90 -1.55 -3.52
N VAL A 92 7.75 -0.93 -2.70
CA VAL A 92 8.91 -0.17 -3.17
C VAL A 92 9.95 -1.15 -3.66
N VAL A 93 10.37 -1.00 -4.91
CA VAL A 93 11.39 -1.85 -5.52
C VAL A 93 12.47 -0.97 -6.11
N GLU A 94 13.71 -1.25 -5.76
CA GLU A 94 14.86 -0.59 -6.37
C GLU A 94 15.30 -1.36 -7.62
N ASN A 95 15.70 -0.64 -8.67
CA ASN A 95 16.29 -1.23 -9.88
C ASN A 95 15.39 -2.27 -10.58
N LEU A 96 14.09 -1.97 -10.69
CA LEU A 96 13.14 -2.85 -11.36
C LEU A 96 13.53 -3.07 -12.84
N PRO A 97 13.85 -4.30 -13.28
CA PRO A 97 14.52 -4.53 -14.57
C PRO A 97 13.61 -4.31 -15.80
N PHE A 98 12.30 -4.28 -15.59
CA PHE A 98 11.30 -4.12 -16.65
C PHE A 98 10.60 -2.75 -16.61
N VAL A 99 11.10 -1.81 -15.79
CA VAL A 99 10.58 -0.44 -15.83
C VAL A 99 11.00 0.24 -17.13
N TRP A 100 10.09 1.00 -17.73
CA TRP A 100 10.44 1.84 -18.86
C TRP A 100 11.39 2.93 -18.38
N ARG A 101 12.57 3.00 -18.99
CA ARG A 101 13.54 4.07 -18.76
C ARG A 101 13.65 4.86 -20.06
N ASN A 102 13.84 6.17 -19.95
CA ASN A 102 14.28 6.94 -21.09
C ASN A 102 15.61 6.34 -21.54
N ALA A 103 15.61 5.71 -22.73
CA ALA A 103 16.84 5.36 -23.40
C ALA A 103 17.57 6.68 -23.68
N LYS A 104 18.68 6.89 -22.99
CA LYS A 104 19.65 7.89 -23.43
C LYS A 104 20.44 7.31 -24.58
#